data_AF-O51902-F1
#
_entry.id   AF-O51902-F1
#
_cell.length_a   1.000
_cell.length_b   1.000
_cell.length_c   1.000
_cell.angle_alpha   90.00
_cell.angle_beta   90.00
_cell.angle_gamma   90.00
#
_symmetry.space_group_name_H-M   'P 1'
#
loop_
_entity.id
_entity.type
_entity.pdbx_description
1 polymer ?
#
loop_
_entity_poly.entity_id
_entity_poly.type
_entity_poly.pdbx_seq_one_letter_code
_entity_poly.pdbx_strand_id
1 'polypeptide(L)'
;GVCTYTHALASTRALEDAINKPIPANATYIRNLVMAMQFMHDHVVHFYHLHALDFVDVANALQADPAKAAKLAQSISPRPAKAEDFVAVQAKLKTFIESGQLDPFTNAYFLGGHPSYYLEPEAN
;
A
#
# COMPACT_ATOMS: atom_id res chain seq x y z
N GLY A 1 -0.33 -3.57 17.19
CA GLY A 1 -0.79 -2.27 16.64
C GLY A 1 -1.17 -2.35 15.18
N VAL A 2 -0.37 -3.03 14.34
CA VAL A 2 -0.67 -3.23 12.90
C VAL A 2 -1.96 -4.05 12.70
N CYS A 3 -1.95 -5.31 13.15
CA CYS A 3 -3.13 -6.17 13.20
C CYS A 3 -4.06 -5.82 14.37
N THR A 4 -4.37 -4.52 14.56
CA THR A 4 -5.23 -4.05 15.64
C THR A 4 -6.60 -4.73 15.59
N TYR A 5 -7.33 -4.69 16.71
CA TYR A 5 -8.61 -5.37 16.93
C TYR A 5 -8.57 -6.91 16.97
N THR A 6 -7.76 -7.58 16.14
CA THR A 6 -7.75 -9.05 16.00
C THR A 6 -7.58 -9.78 17.33
N HIS A 7 -6.62 -9.36 18.15
CA HIS A 7 -6.36 -9.94 19.47
C HIS A 7 -7.49 -9.65 20.48
N ALA A 8 -8.11 -8.47 20.41
CA ALA A 8 -9.26 -8.17 21.27
C ALA A 8 -10.46 -9.05 20.92
N LEU A 9 -10.74 -9.23 19.62
CA LEU A 9 -11.79 -10.14 19.15
C LEU A 9 -11.50 -11.60 19.55
N ALA A 10 -10.26 -12.07 19.37
CA ALA A 10 -9.85 -13.43 19.72
C ALA A 10 -10.02 -13.71 21.22
N SER A 11 -9.46 -12.85 22.08
CA SER A 11 -9.57 -12.99 23.53
C SER A 11 -11.02 -12.90 24.02
N THR A 12 -11.83 -12.03 23.41
CA THR A 12 -13.25 -11.90 23.75
C THR A 12 -14.03 -13.17 23.42
N ARG A 13 -13.81 -13.74 22.22
CA ARG A 13 -14.41 -15.02 21.82
C ARG A 13 -13.98 -16.16 22.74
N ALA A 14 -12.70 -16.22 23.11
CA ALA A 14 -12.20 -17.24 24.03
C ALA A 14 -12.87 -17.17 25.41
N LEU A 15 -13.07 -15.96 25.95
CA LEU A 15 -13.77 -15.79 27.22
C LEU A 15 -15.26 -16.16 27.11
N GLU A 16 -15.94 -15.72 26.05
CA GLU A 16 -17.36 -16.04 25.80
C GLU A 16 -17.59 -17.55 25.68
N ASP A 17 -16.67 -18.25 25.03
CA ASP A 17 -16.65 -19.72 24.94
C ASP A 17 -16.50 -20.35 26.33
N ALA A 18 -15.50 -19.93 27.10
CA ALA A 18 -15.23 -20.47 28.44
C ALA A 18 -16.40 -20.34 29.43
N ILE A 19 -17.22 -19.28 29.29
CA ILE A 19 -18.40 -19.05 30.14
C ILE A 19 -19.73 -19.47 29.47
N ASN A 20 -19.67 -20.15 28.31
CA ASN A 20 -20.83 -20.56 27.52
C ASN A 20 -21.83 -19.42 27.24
N LYS A 21 -21.33 -18.25 26.85
CA LYS A 21 -22.14 -17.04 26.61
C LYS A 21 -22.47 -16.89 25.12
N PRO A 22 -23.68 -17.25 24.68
CA PRO A 22 -24.13 -16.87 23.34
C PRO A 22 -24.32 -15.35 23.26
N ILE A 23 -23.91 -14.76 22.13
CA ILE A 23 -24.07 -13.34 21.84
C ILE A 23 -25.19 -13.09 20.84
N PRO A 24 -25.89 -11.94 20.90
CA PRO A 24 -26.89 -11.58 19.91
C PRO A 24 -26.29 -11.46 18.50
N ALA A 25 -27.07 -11.74 17.46
CA ALA A 25 -26.63 -11.67 16.07
C ALA A 25 -26.01 -10.30 15.71
N ASN A 26 -26.56 -9.21 16.23
CA ASN A 26 -26.04 -7.86 16.01
C ASN A 26 -24.59 -7.68 16.53
N ALA A 27 -24.23 -8.33 17.64
CA ALA A 27 -22.86 -8.30 18.15
C ALA A 27 -21.90 -9.03 17.19
N THR A 28 -22.33 -10.17 16.64
CA THR A 28 -21.58 -10.88 15.60
C THR A 28 -21.40 -10.04 14.35
N TYR A 29 -22.47 -9.38 13.85
CA TYR A 29 -22.39 -8.55 12.66
C TYR A 29 -21.43 -7.38 12.82
N ILE A 30 -21.51 -6.64 13.93
CA ILE A 30 -20.59 -5.54 14.20
C ILE A 30 -19.14 -6.04 14.26
N ARG A 31 -18.89 -7.16 14.97
CA ARG A 31 -17.53 -7.74 15.06
C ARG A 31 -16.98 -8.16 13.70
N ASN A 32 -17.82 -8.77 12.86
CA ASN A 32 -17.41 -9.16 11.52
C ASN A 32 -17.15 -7.94 10.62
N LEU A 33 -17.96 -6.89 10.71
CA LEU A 33 -17.72 -5.64 9.98
C LEU A 33 -16.39 -4.99 10.39
N VAL A 34 -16.09 -4.92 11.69
CA VAL A 34 -14.81 -4.37 12.17
C VAL A 34 -13.63 -5.23 11.74
N MET A 35 -13.77 -6.57 11.76
CA MET A 35 -12.73 -7.47 11.23
C MET A 35 -12.51 -7.25 9.73
N ALA A 36 -13.56 -7.09 8.94
CA ALA A 36 -13.45 -6.83 7.50
C ALA A 36 -12.75 -5.50 7.22
N MET A 37 -13.11 -4.43 7.95
CA MET A 37 -12.44 -3.13 7.85
C MET A 37 -10.95 -3.23 8.20
N GLN A 38 -10.62 -3.94 9.29
CA GLN A 38 -9.23 -4.18 9.67
C GLN A 38 -8.47 -4.91 8.54
N PHE A 39 -9.07 -5.94 7.95
CA PHE A 39 -8.43 -6.73 6.90
C PHE A 39 -8.12 -5.88 5.66
N MET A 40 -9.07 -5.05 5.22
CA MET A 40 -8.88 -4.15 4.09
C MET A 40 -7.78 -3.12 4.37
N HIS A 41 -7.77 -2.52 5.56
CA HIS A 41 -6.73 -1.57 5.97
C HIS A 41 -5.34 -2.22 6.00
N ASP A 42 -5.22 -3.35 6.70
CA ASP A 42 -3.95 -4.06 6.91
C ASP A 42 -3.31 -4.43 5.57
N HIS A 43 -4.09 -5.00 4.65
CA HIS A 43 -3.57 -5.46 3.37
C HIS A 43 -3.24 -4.35 2.38
N VAL A 44 -3.99 -3.24 2.38
CA VAL A 44 -3.63 -2.08 1.56
C VAL A 44 -2.34 -1.44 2.06
N VAL A 45 -2.18 -1.30 3.38
CA VAL A 45 -0.96 -0.76 3.98
C VAL A 45 0.22 -1.70 3.74
N HIS A 46 0.04 -3.01 3.93
CA HIS A 46 1.09 -4.00 3.67
C HIS A 46 1.57 -3.93 2.22
N PHE A 47 0.64 -3.94 1.26
CA PHE A 47 1.00 -3.95 -0.15
C PHE A 47 1.83 -2.71 -0.53
N TYR A 48 1.36 -1.49 -0.21
CA TYR A 48 2.04 -0.28 -0.67
C TYR A 48 3.18 0.20 0.23
N HIS A 49 2.99 0.18 1.55
CA HIS A 49 3.92 0.81 2.47
C HIS A 49 4.97 -0.15 3.03
N LEU A 50 4.74 -1.46 2.95
CA LEU A 50 5.69 -2.47 3.46
C LEU A 50 6.34 -3.26 2.32
N HIS A 51 5.56 -3.71 1.33
CA HIS A 51 6.06 -4.69 0.37
C HIS A 51 6.44 -4.11 -0.99
N ALA A 52 5.75 -3.06 -1.46
CA ALA A 52 5.98 -2.53 -2.81
C ALA A 52 7.42 -2.10 -3.06
N LEU A 53 8.14 -1.59 -2.06
CA LEU A 53 9.53 -1.13 -2.20
C LEU A 53 10.54 -2.26 -2.49
N ASP A 54 10.13 -3.51 -2.32
CA ASP A 54 10.93 -4.68 -2.74
C ASP A 54 10.89 -4.89 -4.28
N PHE A 55 9.91 -4.28 -4.96
CA PHE A 55 9.66 -4.48 -6.40
C PHE A 55 9.67 -3.19 -7.22
N VAL A 56 9.36 -2.06 -6.59
CA VAL A 56 9.27 -0.74 -7.22
C VAL A 56 10.54 0.05 -6.97
N ASP A 57 11.23 0.42 -8.04
CA ASP A 57 12.33 1.37 -8.01
C ASP A 57 11.76 2.79 -8.08
N VAL A 58 11.57 3.39 -6.90
CA VAL A 58 11.00 4.73 -6.78
C VAL A 58 11.88 5.77 -7.51
N ALA A 59 13.21 5.62 -7.54
CA ALA A 59 14.07 6.58 -8.22
C ALA A 59 13.93 6.49 -9.76
N ASN A 60 13.74 5.28 -10.29
CA ASN A 60 13.57 5.04 -11.72
C ASN A 60 12.25 5.61 -12.28
N ALA A 61 11.24 5.85 -11.45
CA ALA A 61 10.01 6.55 -11.86
C ALA A 61 10.27 7.97 -12.42
N LEU A 62 11.42 8.59 -12.10
CA LEU A 62 11.85 9.86 -12.70
C LEU A 62 12.17 9.76 -14.21
N GLN A 63 12.40 8.55 -14.72
CA GLN A 63 12.66 8.31 -16.14
C GLN A 63 11.39 8.03 -16.95
N ALA A 64 10.23 7.92 -16.30
CA ALA A 64 8.96 7.59 -16.95
C ALA A 64 8.46 8.70 -17.89
N ASP A 65 7.86 8.32 -19.01
CA ASP A 65 6.98 9.19 -19.81
C ASP A 65 5.58 9.24 -19.15
N PRO A 66 5.15 10.39 -18.60
CA PRO A 66 3.87 10.48 -17.89
C PRO A 66 2.64 10.15 -18.75
N ALA A 67 2.70 10.39 -20.06
CA ALA A 67 1.60 10.05 -20.97
C ALA A 67 1.51 8.54 -21.21
N LYS A 68 2.65 7.84 -21.24
CA LYS A 68 2.68 6.37 -21.31
C LYS A 68 2.26 5.73 -19.99
N ALA A 69 2.73 6.26 -18.86
CA ALA A 69 2.31 5.82 -17.53
C ALA A 69 0.78 5.94 -17.34
N ALA A 70 0.20 7.07 -17.76
CA ALA A 70 -1.25 7.26 -17.72
C ALA A 70 -2.01 6.23 -18.58
N LYS A 71 -1.51 5.94 -19.80
CA LYS A 71 -2.09 4.90 -20.66
C LYS A 71 -1.97 3.50 -20.06
N LEU A 72 -0.84 3.18 -19.43
CA LEU A 72 -0.64 1.92 -18.72
C LEU A 72 -1.63 1.79 -17.56
N ALA A 73 -1.78 2.83 -16.73
CA ALA A 73 -2.72 2.82 -15.62
C ALA A 73 -4.18 2.62 -16.09
N GLN A 74 -4.56 3.22 -17.22
CA GLN A 74 -5.88 3.03 -17.85
C GLN A 74 -6.09 1.63 -18.45
N SER A 75 -5.03 0.95 -18.88
CA SER A 75 -5.17 -0.40 -19.46
C SER A 75 -5.43 -1.47 -18.41
N ILE A 76 -5.04 -1.22 -17.15
CA ILE A 76 -5.18 -2.17 -16.03
C ILE A 76 -6.29 -1.79 -15.05
N SER A 77 -6.90 -0.61 -15.17
CA SER A 77 -7.92 -0.11 -14.24
C SER A 77 -8.97 0.74 -14.94
N PRO A 78 -10.26 0.63 -14.57
CA PRO A 78 -11.29 1.56 -15.04
C PRO A 78 -11.16 2.96 -14.41
N ARG A 79 -10.27 3.14 -13.44
CA ARG A 79 -10.04 4.44 -12.81
C ARG A 79 -9.47 5.42 -13.84
N PRO A 80 -10.05 6.61 -14.01
CA PRO A 80 -9.47 7.64 -14.86
C PRO A 80 -8.05 7.99 -14.40
N ALA A 81 -7.12 8.03 -15.35
CA ALA A 81 -5.73 8.44 -15.13
C ALA A 81 -5.38 9.47 -16.20
N LYS A 82 -4.83 10.62 -15.80
CA LYS A 82 -4.43 11.68 -16.74
C LYS A 82 -2.93 11.89 -16.66
N ALA A 83 -2.30 12.23 -17.79
CA ALA A 83 -0.86 12.46 -17.83
C ALA A 83 -0.41 13.55 -16.84
N GLU A 84 -1.24 14.58 -16.64
CA GLU A 84 -0.99 15.68 -15.71
C GLU A 84 -0.87 15.21 -14.25
N ASP A 85 -1.62 14.17 -13.86
CA ASP A 85 -1.55 13.60 -12.51
C ASP A 85 -0.17 12.95 -12.28
N PHE A 86 0.34 12.23 -13.28
CA PHE A 86 1.66 11.59 -13.21
C PHE A 86 2.79 12.62 -13.29
N VAL A 87 2.65 13.70 -14.09
CA VAL A 87 3.59 14.82 -14.08
C VAL A 87 3.68 15.43 -12.68
N ALA A 88 2.55 15.65 -12.01
CA ALA A 88 2.53 16.22 -10.67
C ALA A 88 3.23 15.32 -9.63
N VAL A 89 3.01 13.99 -9.69
CA VAL A 89 3.67 13.02 -8.82
C VAL A 89 5.19 12.98 -9.11
N GLN A 90 5.57 12.88 -10.38
CA GLN A 90 6.98 12.84 -10.79
C GLN A 90 7.73 14.12 -10.40
N ALA A 91 7.11 15.30 -10.56
CA ALA A 91 7.69 16.57 -10.13
C ALA A 91 7.89 16.64 -8.61
N LYS A 92 6.92 16.17 -7.83
CA LYS A 92 7.04 16.11 -6.36
C LYS A 92 8.16 15.17 -5.93
N LEU A 93 8.26 14.02 -6.59
CA LEU A 93 9.31 13.04 -6.35
C LEU A 93 10.69 13.58 -6.72
N LYS A 94 10.79 14.28 -7.85
CA LYS A 94 12.04 14.91 -8.31
C LYS A 94 12.56 15.90 -7.27
N THR A 95 11.71 16.82 -6.80
CA THR A 95 12.08 17.77 -5.74
C THR A 95 12.51 17.05 -4.46
N PHE A 96 11.83 15.96 -4.10
CA PHE A 96 12.19 15.16 -2.93
C PHE A 96 13.59 14.53 -3.07
N ILE A 97 13.89 13.92 -4.22
CA ILE A 97 15.19 13.29 -4.47
C ILE A 97 16.31 14.33 -4.57
N GLU A 98 16.08 15.44 -5.31
CA GLU A 98 17.06 16.52 -5.49
C GLU A 98 17.39 17.25 -4.18
N SER A 99 16.52 17.16 -3.16
CA SER A 99 16.81 17.70 -1.82
C SER A 99 17.96 16.97 -1.10
N GLY A 100 18.30 15.74 -1.53
CA GLY A 100 19.26 14.87 -0.86
C GLY A 100 18.77 14.28 0.47
N GLN A 101 17.57 14.64 0.92
CA GLN A 101 16.95 14.13 2.15
C GLN A 101 15.97 13.01 1.83
N LEU A 102 16.50 11.83 1.51
CA LEU A 102 15.70 10.70 1.02
C LEU A 102 14.86 9.98 2.08
N ASP A 103 15.08 10.30 3.37
CA ASP A 103 14.34 9.81 4.54
C ASP A 103 14.02 8.30 4.44
N PRO A 104 12.77 7.81 4.17
CA PRO A 104 12.49 6.38 4.14
C PRO A 104 13.18 5.64 2.98
N PHE A 105 13.67 6.35 1.96
CA PHE A 105 14.38 5.76 0.81
C PHE A 105 15.90 5.81 0.96
N THR A 106 16.42 6.30 2.08
CA THR A 106 17.86 6.35 2.33
C THR A 106 18.49 4.96 2.24
N ASN A 107 19.47 4.77 1.36
CA ASN A 107 20.13 3.50 1.08
C ASN A 107 19.19 2.38 0.62
N ALA A 108 18.03 2.71 0.03
CA ALA A 108 17.16 1.71 -0.55
C ALA A 108 17.89 0.91 -1.64
N TYR A 109 17.62 -0.39 -1.74
CA TYR A 109 18.34 -1.30 -2.64
C TYR A 109 18.21 -0.92 -4.12
N PHE A 110 17.16 -0.22 -4.49
CA PHE A 110 16.96 0.26 -5.85
C PHE A 110 17.81 1.49 -6.22
N LEU A 111 18.39 2.22 -5.25
CA LEU A 111 19.19 3.40 -5.55
C LEU A 111 20.46 3.04 -6.33
N GLY A 112 20.63 3.65 -7.50
CA GLY A 112 21.73 3.34 -8.42
C GLY A 112 21.45 2.16 -9.36
N GLY A 113 20.25 1.59 -9.29
CA GLY A 113 19.80 0.45 -10.08
C GLY A 113 20.25 -0.88 -9.46
N HIS A 114 19.31 -1.83 -9.35
CA HIS A 114 19.58 -3.18 -8.87
C HIS A 114 18.97 -4.21 -9.83
N PRO A 115 19.72 -5.26 -10.25
CA PRO A 115 19.33 -6.16 -11.33
C PRO A 115 18.05 -6.96 -11.08
N SER A 116 17.57 -7.02 -9.83
CA SER A 116 16.33 -7.69 -9.45
C SER A 116 15.07 -6.80 -9.48
N TYR A 117 15.20 -5.52 -9.81
CA TYR A 117 14.06 -4.63 -10.05
C TYR A 117 13.73 -4.67 -11.54
N TYR A 118 12.55 -5.19 -11.87
CA TYR A 118 12.19 -5.56 -13.26
C TYR A 118 11.17 -4.62 -13.90
N LEU A 119 10.64 -3.66 -13.15
CA LEU A 119 9.60 -2.77 -13.66
C LEU A 119 10.22 -1.70 -14.56
N GLU A 120 9.59 -1.50 -15.72
CA GLU A 120 9.86 -0.36 -16.58
C GLU A 120 9.53 0.96 -15.86
N PRO A 121 10.18 2.09 -16.21
CA PRO A 121 9.96 3.37 -15.54
C PRO A 121 8.48 3.76 -15.39
N GLU A 122 7.64 3.52 -16.40
CA GLU A 122 6.20 3.83 -16.35
C GLU A 122 5.38 2.99 -15.36
N ALA A 123 5.91 1.85 -14.92
CA ALA A 123 5.29 0.96 -13.95
C ALA A 123 5.83 1.15 -12.52
N ASN A 124 6.95 1.86 -12.36
CA ASN A 124 7.49 2.28 -11.06
C ASN A 124 6.74 3.51 -10.52
#